data_AF-R9N2M8-F1
#
_entry.id   AF-R9N2M8-F1
#
_cell.length_a   1.000
_cell.length_b   1.000
_cell.length_c   1.000
_cell.angle_alpha   90.00
_cell.angle_beta   90.00
_cell.angle_gamma   90.00
#
_symmetry.space_group_name_H-M   'P 1'
#
loop_
_entity.id
_entity.type
_entity.pdbx_description
1 polymer ?
#
loop_
_entity_poly.entity_id
_entity_poly.type
_entity_poly.pdbx_seq_one_letter_code
_entity_poly.pdbx_strand_id
1 'polypeptide(L)' 'MLKGSKIADNVATSLSKSVIDKRQVLFDKGIVDENFTFTQDWAFTSPSLAAAIVVGYSINGRNAWKNKKGISLKEIEER' A
#
# COMPACT_ATOMS: atom_id res chain seq x y z
N MET A 1 -6.30 -1.17 -4.63
CA MET A 1 -5.13 -1.27 -5.51
C MET A 1 -5.59 -1.82 -6.84
N LEU A 2 -5.19 -1.18 -7.92
CA LEU A 2 -5.49 -1.68 -9.26
C LEU A 2 -4.41 -2.66 -9.69
N LYS A 3 -4.80 -3.64 -10.51
CA LYS A 3 -3.86 -4.50 -11.24
C LYS A 3 -2.80 -3.65 -11.95
N GLY A 4 -1.53 -4.03 -11.80
CA GLY A 4 -0.37 -3.32 -12.33
C GLY A 4 0.24 -2.26 -11.39
N SER A 5 -0.31 -2.08 -10.19
CA SER A 5 0.29 -1.17 -9.20
C SER A 5 1.61 -1.75 -8.68
N LYS A 6 2.64 -0.91 -8.51
CA LYS A 6 3.93 -1.31 -7.94
C LYS A 6 3.99 -1.02 -6.45
N ILE A 7 4.70 -1.85 -5.70
CA ILE A 7 5.08 -1.63 -4.30
C ILE A 7 6.59 -1.50 -4.20
N ALA A 8 7.06 -0.85 -3.14
CA ALA A 8 8.47 -0.74 -2.81
C ALA A 8 9.02 -2.11 -2.43
N ASP A 9 10.16 -2.49 -2.98
CA ASP A 9 10.91 -3.68 -2.58
C ASP A 9 11.40 -3.54 -1.13
N ASN A 10 11.83 -2.33 -0.76
CA ASN A 10 12.43 -2.04 0.52
C ASN A 10 11.37 -1.89 1.61
N VAL A 11 11.48 -2.69 2.67
CA VAL A 11 10.63 -2.59 3.85
C VAL A 11 11.46 -2.07 5.01
N ALA A 12 11.04 -0.96 5.60
CA ALA A 12 11.67 -0.42 6.79
C ALA A 12 11.52 -1.40 7.95
N THR A 13 12.61 -1.61 8.70
CA THR A 13 12.61 -2.44 9.90
C THR A 13 11.71 -1.91 11.02
N SER A 14 11.36 -0.61 10.97
CA SER A 14 10.39 0.03 11.86
C SER A 14 8.93 -0.29 11.52
N LEU A 15 8.66 -1.10 10.50
CA LEU A 15 7.30 -1.49 10.14
C LEU A 15 6.75 -2.50 11.16
N SER A 16 5.48 -2.33 11.53
CA SER A 16 4.82 -3.27 12.43
C SER A 16 4.76 -4.66 11.82
N LYS A 17 5.05 -5.71 12.61
CA LYS A 17 4.98 -7.11 12.18
C LYS A 17 3.68 -7.46 11.45
N SER A 18 2.54 -6.94 11.89
CA SER A 18 1.25 -7.19 11.22
C SER A 18 1.19 -6.70 9.77
N VAL A 19 1.94 -5.65 9.41
CA VAL A 19 1.99 -5.15 8.03
C VAL A 19 2.91 -6.02 7.19
N ILE A 20 4.03 -6.46 7.76
CA ILE A 20 4.96 -7.41 7.12
C ILE A 20 4.24 -8.74 6.84
N ASP A 21 3.48 -9.23 7.83
CA ASP A 21 2.69 -10.45 7.74
C ASP A 21 1.64 -10.35 6.62
N LYS A 22 0.86 -9.25 6.59
CA LYS A 22 -0.08 -8.98 5.49
C LYS A 22 0.60 -8.88 4.13
N ARG A 23 1.79 -8.28 4.08
CA ARG A 23 2.59 -8.23 2.84
C ARG A 23 2.97 -9.63 2.40
N GLN A 24 3.44 -10.50 3.30
CA GLN A 24 3.70 -11.91 2.98
C GLN A 24 2.44 -12.64 2.52
N VAL A 25 1.29 -12.43 3.15
CA VAL A 25 0.01 -13.01 2.71
C VAL A 25 -0.36 -12.59 1.29
N LEU A 26 -0.02 -11.36 0.87
CA LEU A 26 -0.24 -10.93 -0.52
C LEU A 26 0.66 -11.68 -1.51
N PHE A 27 1.91 -11.93 -1.14
CA PHE A 27 2.83 -12.76 -1.94
C PHE A 27 2.36 -14.22 -1.97
N ASP A 28 1.98 -14.77 -0.82
CA ASP A 28 1.48 -16.14 -0.68
C ASP A 28 0.21 -16.38 -1.49
N LYS A 29 -0.71 -15.40 -1.50
CA LYS A 29 -1.91 -15.41 -2.34
C LYS A 29 -1.62 -15.17 -3.83
N GLY A 30 -0.38 -14.89 -4.24
CA GLY A 30 -0.04 -14.54 -5.62
C GLY A 30 -0.62 -13.21 -6.10
N ILE A 31 -1.02 -12.33 -5.18
CA ILE A 31 -1.55 -11.00 -5.48
C ILE A 31 -0.42 -10.06 -5.91
N VAL A 32 0.76 -10.24 -5.33
CA VAL A 32 1.96 -9.48 -5.66
C VAL A 32 2.98 -10.43 -6.24
N ASP A 33 3.46 -10.09 -7.43
CA ASP A 33 4.49 -10.82 -8.15
C ASP A 33 5.88 -10.60 -7.52
N GLU A 34 6.87 -11.43 -7.88
CA GLU A 34 8.28 -11.24 -7.51
C GLU A 34 8.81 -9.85 -7.91
N ASN A 35 8.22 -9.24 -8.93
CA ASN A 35 8.50 -7.86 -9.36
C ASN A 35 7.79 -6.78 -8.52
N PHE A 36 7.31 -7.11 -7.31
CA PHE A 36 6.61 -6.20 -6.42
C PHE A 36 5.42 -5.50 -7.11
N THR A 37 4.75 -6.21 -8.02
CA THR A 37 3.68 -5.66 -8.84
C THR A 37 2.38 -6.42 -8.59
N PHE A 38 1.30 -5.69 -8.35
CA PHE A 38 -0.03 -6.27 -8.17
C PHE A 38 -0.49 -6.94 -9.45
N THR A 39 -0.74 -8.25 -9.40
CA THR A 39 -1.21 -9.06 -10.53
C THR A 39 -2.71 -8.95 -10.75
N GLN A 40 -3.45 -8.51 -9.71
CA GLN A 40 -4.90 -8.33 -9.72
C GLN A 40 -5.30 -7.09 -8.90
N ASP A 41 -6.55 -6.66 -9.06
CA ASP A 41 -7.12 -5.64 -8.19
C ASP A 41 -7.31 -6.19 -6.77
N TRP A 42 -6.92 -5.39 -5.78
CA TRP A 42 -7.01 -5.75 -4.37
C TRP A 42 -7.51 -4.57 -3.56
N ALA A 43 -8.68 -4.73 -2.94
CA ALA A 43 -9.22 -3.72 -2.03
C ALA A 43 -8.65 -3.92 -0.63
N PHE A 44 -7.89 -2.94 -0.15
CA PHE A 44 -7.46 -2.91 1.24
C PHE A 44 -8.56 -2.33 2.13
N THR A 45 -8.75 -2.92 3.31
CA THR A 45 -9.70 -2.43 4.32
C THR A 45 -9.28 -1.13 5.00
N SER A 46 -8.03 -0.69 4.81
CA SER A 46 -7.54 0.58 5.35
C SER A 46 -6.52 1.25 4.43
N PRO A 47 -6.67 2.56 4.16
CA PRO A 47 -5.76 3.30 3.29
C PRO A 47 -4.36 3.43 3.90
N SER A 48 -4.23 3.52 5.22
CA SER A 48 -2.91 3.55 5.89
C SER A 48 -2.17 2.23 5.76
N LEU A 49 -2.89 1.11 5.87
CA LEU A 49 -2.32 -0.22 5.65
C LEU A 49 -1.87 -0.38 4.20
N ALA A 50 -2.73 0.01 3.26
CA ALA A 50 -2.40 -0.01 1.84
C ALA A 50 -1.14 0.81 1.55
N ALA A 51 -1.08 2.04 2.05
CA ALA A 51 0.07 2.91 1.85
C ALA A 51 1.32 2.28 2.45
N ALA A 52 1.28 1.80 3.69
CA ALA A 52 2.43 1.18 4.34
C ALA A 52 2.98 -0.05 3.60
N ILE A 53 2.12 -0.86 3.00
CA ILE A 53 2.54 -2.00 2.16
C ILE A 53 3.17 -1.52 0.86
N VAL A 54 2.59 -0.48 0.23
CA VAL A 54 3.07 0.10 -1.03
C VAL A 54 4.39 0.82 -0.86
N VAL A 55 4.56 1.63 0.18
CA VAL A 55 5.81 2.39 0.40
C VAL A 55 6.85 1.62 1.21
N GLY A 56 6.46 0.53 1.88
CA GLY A 56 7.35 -0.30 2.70
C GLY A 56 7.70 0.29 4.07
N TYR A 57 7.14 1.44 4.47
CA TYR A 57 7.34 2.05 5.79
C TYR A 57 6.02 2.57 6.37
N SER A 58 5.98 2.84 7.67
CA SER A 58 4.77 3.32 8.33
C SER A 58 4.49 4.74 7.86
N ILE A 59 3.45 4.91 7.04
CA ILE A 59 3.03 6.22 6.52
C ILE A 59 1.56 6.45 6.78
N ASN A 60 1.20 7.71 6.98
CA ASN A 60 -0.18 8.13 7.02
C ASN A 60 -0.80 8.00 5.63
N GLY A 61 -1.64 6.99 5.43
CA GLY A 61 -2.29 6.73 4.13
C GLY A 61 -3.04 7.94 3.61
N ARG A 62 -3.70 8.69 4.51
CA ARG A 62 -4.41 9.92 4.15
C ARG A 62 -3.53 10.98 3.48
N ASN A 63 -2.25 11.04 3.81
CA ASN A 63 -1.30 11.99 3.20
C ASN A 63 -0.56 11.36 2.00
N ALA A 64 -0.37 10.04 2.03
CA ALA A 64 0.31 9.30 0.98
C ALA A 64 -0.52 9.20 -0.31
N TRP A 65 -1.82 8.95 -0.17
CA TRP A 65 -2.74 8.87 -1.30
C TRP A 65 -3.02 10.27 -1.83
N LYS A 66 -2.54 10.58 -3.03
CA LYS A 66 -2.81 11.85 -3.72
C LYS A 66 -3.52 11.60 -5.03
N ASN A 67 -4.49 12.45 -5.35
CA ASN A 67 -5.15 12.41 -6.64
C ASN A 67 -4.27 13.08 -7.72
N LYS A 68 -4.64 12.99 -9.00
CA LYS A 68 -3.94 13.63 -10.13
C LYS A 68 -3.72 15.14 -9.95
N LYS A 69 -4.54 15.78 -9.11
CA LYS A 69 -4.43 17.22 -8.76
C LYS A 69 -3.43 17.50 -7.62
N GLY A 70 -2.72 16.49 -7.11
CA GLY A 70 -1.82 16.61 -5.96
C GLY A 70 -2.51 16.68 -4.59
N ILE A 71 -3.85 16.69 -4.57
CA ILE A 71 -4.68 16.75 -3.35
C ILE A 71 -4.62 15.41 -2.64
N SER A 72 -4.27 15.46 -1.35
CA SER A 72 -4.16 14.26 -0.51
C SER A 72 -5.53 13.74 -0.12
N LEU A 73 -5.65 12.43 0.15
CA LEU A 73 -6.91 11.82 0.57
C LEU A 73 -7.47 12.46 1.85
N LYS A 74 -6.59 12.95 2.74
CA LYS A 74 -6.97 13.78 3.90
C LYS A 74 -7.82 14.98 3.48
N GLU A 75 -7.36 15.74 2.49
CA GLU A 75 -8.03 16.95 1.98
C GLU A 75 -9.31 16.61 1.21
N ILE A 76 -9.44 15.38 0.70
CA ILE A 76 -10.66 14.90 0.04
C ILE A 76 -11.69 14.48 1.09
N GLU A 77 -11.27 13.86 2.19
CA GLU A 77 -12.17 13.47 3.30
C GLU A 77 -12.63 14.67 4.15
N GLU A 78 -11.81 15.72 4.30
CA GLU A 78 -12.15 16.93 5.08
C GLU A 78 -13.02 17.95 4.34
N ARG A 79 -13.47 17.63 3.13
CA ARG A 79 -14.21 18.55 2.25
C ARG A 79 -15.64 18.07 2.01
#